data_AF-X1BR75-F1
#
_entry.id   AF-X1BR75-F1
#
_cell.length_a   1.000
_cell.length_b   1.000
_cell.length_c   1.000
_cell.angle_alpha   90.00
_cell.angle_beta   90.00
_cell.angle_gamma   90.00
#
_symmetry.space_group_name_H-M   'P 1'
#
loop_
_entity.id
_entity.type
_entity.pdbx_description
1 polymer ?
#
loop_
_entity_poly.entity_id
_entity_poly.type
_entity_poly.pdbx_seq_one_letter_code
_entity_poly.pdbx_strand_id
1 'polypeptide(L)'
;MSDIPKLFTEEYYNSEYFAGLDGGKKFLRGEKINSWSYWNSSGEAPACQPIAEAFRTIFHPETMLDAGAGRGTLIAYARDAGIQA
;
A
#
# COMPACT_ATOMS: atom_id res chain seq x y z
N MET A 1 12.37 -25.04 -8.48
CA MET A 1 12.44 -23.64 -8.96
C MET A 1 11.92 -22.77 -7.83
N SER A 2 12.57 -21.65 -7.54
CA SER A 2 12.11 -20.76 -6.47
C SER A 2 10.76 -20.13 -6.87
N ASP A 3 9.76 -20.18 -6.00
CA ASP A 3 8.47 -19.48 -6.18
C ASP A 3 8.61 -17.96 -6.09
N ILE A 4 9.84 -17.46 -5.89
CA ILE A 4 10.15 -16.03 -5.90
C ILE A 4 10.10 -15.55 -7.36
N PRO A 5 9.21 -14.59 -7.68
CA PRO A 5 9.06 -14.11 -9.04
C PRO A 5 10.29 -13.32 -9.48
N LYS A 6 10.64 -13.44 -10.77
CA LYS A 6 11.77 -12.71 -11.37
C LYS A 6 11.45 -11.24 -11.64
N LEU A 7 10.17 -10.88 -11.67
CA LEU A 7 9.65 -9.54 -11.91
C LEU A 7 8.51 -9.25 -10.93
N PHE A 8 8.45 -8.01 -10.45
CA PHE A 8 7.33 -7.53 -9.65
C PHE A 8 6.35 -6.79 -10.58
N THR A 9 5.37 -7.52 -11.08
CA THR A 9 4.26 -6.98 -11.88
C THR A 9 3.01 -6.77 -11.00
N GLU A 10 1.93 -6.27 -11.57
CA GLU A 10 0.62 -6.19 -10.88
C GLU A 10 0.16 -7.54 -10.30
N GLU A 11 0.51 -8.65 -10.94
CA GLU A 11 0.20 -10.01 -10.45
C GLU A 11 0.89 -10.32 -9.11
N TYR A 12 2.05 -9.70 -8.85
CA TYR A 12 2.68 -9.80 -7.54
C TYR A 12 1.80 -9.15 -6.47
N TYR A 13 1.17 -8.02 -6.75
CA TYR A 13 0.33 -7.27 -5.83
C TYR A 13 -1.13 -7.77 -5.83
N ASN A 14 -1.33 -9.07 -5.66
CA ASN A 14 -2.65 -9.71 -5.66
C ASN A 14 -3.26 -9.83 -4.24
N SER A 15 -4.36 -10.59 -4.11
CA SER A 15 -5.05 -10.80 -2.83
C SER A 15 -4.16 -11.39 -1.73
N GLU A 16 -3.15 -12.19 -2.06
CA GLU A 16 -2.22 -12.72 -1.06
C GLU A 16 -1.28 -11.66 -0.49
N TYR A 17 -1.00 -10.60 -1.25
CA TYR A 17 -0.17 -9.48 -0.78
C TYR A 17 -0.94 -8.59 0.19
N PHE A 18 -2.21 -8.29 -0.11
CA PHE A 18 -3.02 -7.38 0.70
C PHE A 18 -3.81 -8.09 1.81
N ALA A 19 -4.53 -9.16 1.48
CA ALA A 19 -5.49 -9.81 2.36
C ALA A 19 -5.00 -11.16 2.92
N GLY A 20 -4.06 -11.83 2.24
CA GLY A 20 -3.52 -13.13 2.68
C GLY A 20 -4.56 -14.25 2.71
N LEU A 21 -5.48 -14.27 1.74
CA LEU A 21 -6.64 -15.18 1.75
C LEU A 21 -6.25 -16.67 1.80
N ASP A 22 -5.07 -17.02 1.30
CA ASP A 22 -4.47 -18.36 1.32
C ASP A 22 -3.11 -18.38 2.05
N GLY A 23 -3.00 -17.61 3.14
CA GLY A 23 -1.82 -17.65 4.01
C GLY A 23 -0.73 -16.62 3.68
N GLY A 24 -0.92 -15.81 2.63
CA GLY A 24 -0.04 -14.68 2.29
C GLY A 24 1.09 -15.03 1.32
N LYS A 25 1.84 -14.01 0.90
CA LYS A 25 2.99 -14.17 0.01
C LYS A 25 4.13 -14.90 0.71
N LYS A 26 4.59 -15.99 0.10
CA LYS A 26 5.73 -16.76 0.58
C LYS A 26 7.03 -16.01 0.30
N PHE A 27 7.96 -16.05 1.26
CA PHE A 27 9.31 -15.51 1.10
C PHE A 27 10.32 -16.37 1.86
N LEU A 28 11.57 -16.36 1.39
CA LEU A 28 12.67 -17.07 2.02
C LEU A 28 13.35 -16.18 3.08
N ARG A 29 13.49 -16.69 4.30
CA ARG A 29 14.24 -16.05 5.39
C ARG A 29 15.27 -17.03 5.93
N GLY A 30 16.52 -16.87 5.51
CA GLY A 30 17.55 -17.89 5.74
C GLY A 30 17.19 -19.17 4.99
N GLU A 31 17.09 -20.29 5.71
CA GLU A 31 16.70 -21.59 5.15
C GLU A 31 15.19 -21.90 5.32
N LYS A 32 14.42 -20.97 5.90
CA LYS A 32 12.99 -21.18 6.19
C LYS A 32 12.11 -20.42 5.22
N ILE A 33 11.12 -21.10 4.66
CA ILE A 33 10.01 -20.47 3.95
C ILE A 33 9.03 -19.92 5.01
N ASN A 34 8.72 -18.63 4.90
CA ASN A 34 7.75 -17.92 5.73
C ASN A 34 6.69 -17.30 4.83
N SER A 35 5.62 -16.76 5.41
CA SER A 35 4.61 -16.00 4.68
C SER A 35 4.34 -14.64 5.31
N TRP A 36 3.93 -13.68 4.48
CA TRP A 36 3.58 -12.33 4.90
C TRP A 36 2.47 -11.75 4.01
N SER A 37 1.65 -10.90 4.62
CA SER A 37 0.61 -10.11 3.98
C SER A 37 0.37 -8.86 4.82
N TYR A 38 -0.24 -7.82 4.25
CA TYR A 38 -0.78 -6.71 5.02
C TYR A 38 -1.95 -7.12 5.93
N TRP A 39 -2.55 -8.29 5.68
CA TRP A 39 -3.70 -8.80 6.43
C TRP A 39 -4.84 -7.77 6.52
N ASN A 40 -5.00 -7.00 5.45
CA ASN A 40 -5.95 -5.91 5.34
C ASN A 40 -6.74 -6.08 4.04
N SER A 41 -7.92 -6.68 4.16
CA SER A 41 -8.78 -7.00 3.02
C SER A 41 -9.44 -5.78 2.38
N SER A 42 -9.70 -4.72 3.13
CA SER A 42 -10.18 -3.46 2.55
C SER A 42 -9.07 -2.71 1.83
N GLY A 43 -7.81 -2.91 2.26
CA GLY A 43 -6.68 -2.12 1.82
C GLY A 43 -6.73 -0.67 2.33
N GLU A 44 -7.64 -0.38 3.27
CA GLU A 44 -7.85 0.94 3.82
C GLU A 44 -6.75 1.29 4.83
N ALA A 45 -6.28 2.53 4.81
CA ALA A 45 -5.33 3.04 5.80
C ALA A 45 -5.90 4.32 6.44
N PRO A 46 -6.76 4.21 7.46
CA PRO A 46 -7.45 5.37 8.07
C PRO A 46 -6.50 6.43 8.62
N ALA A 47 -5.27 6.05 8.98
CA ALA A 47 -4.24 6.97 9.42
C ALA A 47 -3.83 7.99 8.34
N CYS A 48 -4.11 7.73 7.05
CA CYS A 48 -3.83 8.65 5.97
C CYS A 48 -4.71 9.91 6.01
N GLN A 49 -5.92 9.84 6.57
CA GLN A 49 -6.80 11.01 6.66
C GLN A 49 -6.19 12.16 7.49
N PRO A 50 -5.84 11.98 8.78
CA PRO A 50 -5.26 13.06 9.57
C PRO A 50 -3.92 13.54 9.01
N ILE A 51 -3.17 12.67 8.31
CA ILE A 51 -1.94 13.07 7.61
C ILE A 51 -2.26 14.03 6.46
N ALA A 52 -3.24 13.69 5.61
CA ALA A 52 -3.65 14.53 4.49
C ALA A 52 -4.19 15.89 4.96
N GLU A 53 -5.01 15.91 6.01
CA GLU A 53 -5.54 17.14 6.61
C GLU A 53 -4.44 18.03 7.19
N ALA A 54 -3.48 17.42 7.91
CA ALA A 54 -2.32 18.14 8.42
C ALA A 54 -1.44 18.68 7.29
N PHE A 55 -1.22 17.89 6.24
CA PHE A 55 -0.42 18.29 5.08
C PHE A 55 -1.06 19.49 4.36
N ARG A 56 -2.39 19.45 4.15
CA ARG A 56 -3.15 20.58 3.59
C ARG A 56 -3.02 21.84 4.45
N THR A 57 -3.10 21.69 5.76
CA THR A 57 -3.09 22.81 6.71
C THR A 57 -1.72 23.47 6.83
N ILE A 58 -0.64 22.67 6.85
CA ILE A 58 0.71 23.18 7.10
C ILE A 58 1.33 23.78 5.84
N PHE A 59 1.17 23.09 4.70
CA PHE A 59 1.88 23.45 3.48
C PHE A 59 1.02 24.16 2.44
N HIS A 60 -0.31 24.18 2.63
CA HIS A 60 -1.27 24.74 1.68
C HIS A 60 -1.01 24.35 0.21
N PRO A 61 -0.69 23.07 -0.10
CA PRO A 61 -0.35 22.68 -1.46
C PRO A 61 -1.58 22.78 -2.37
N GLU A 62 -1.35 23.11 -3.64
CA GLU A 62 -2.33 22.95 -4.71
C GLU A 62 -2.30 21.52 -5.26
N THR A 63 -1.10 21.00 -5.55
CA THR A 63 -0.88 19.66 -6.10
C THR A 63 -0.04 18.76 -5.19
N MET A 64 -0.19 17.45 -5.28
CA MET A 64 0.61 16.47 -4.54
C MET A 64 1.10 15.33 -5.44
N LEU A 65 2.33 14.86 -5.20
CA LEU A 65 2.85 13.62 -5.77
C LEU A 65 3.05 12.60 -4.62
N ASP A 66 2.36 11.47 -4.70
CA ASP A 66 2.54 10.34 -3.76
C ASP A 66 3.40 9.25 -4.40
N ALA A 67 4.70 9.25 -4.08
CA ALA A 67 5.65 8.27 -4.59
C ALA A 67 5.58 6.98 -3.76
N GLY A 68 5.22 5.87 -4.41
CA GLY A 68 5.00 4.60 -3.72
C GLY A 68 3.60 4.48 -3.11
N ALA A 69 2.60 5.11 -3.72
CA ALA A 69 1.22 5.24 -3.23
C ALA A 69 0.49 3.92 -2.88
N GLY A 70 1.04 2.76 -3.26
CA GLY A 70 0.42 1.46 -3.02
C GLY A 70 -1.00 1.41 -3.59
N ARG A 71 -2.00 1.30 -2.72
CA ARG A 71 -3.43 1.30 -3.09
C ARG A 71 -4.03 2.71 -3.30
N GLY A 72 -3.25 3.76 -3.09
CA GLY A 72 -3.66 5.15 -3.28
C GLY A 72 -4.52 5.73 -2.16
N THR A 73 -4.50 5.15 -0.95
CA THR A 73 -5.31 5.61 0.18
C THR A 73 -4.97 7.04 0.58
N LEU A 74 -3.68 7.40 0.63
CA LEU A 74 -3.27 8.77 0.93
C LEU A 74 -3.69 9.75 -0.17
N ILE A 75 -3.60 9.36 -1.45
CA ILE A 75 -4.09 10.16 -2.58
C ILE A 75 -5.59 10.41 -2.43
N ALA A 76 -6.38 9.39 -2.09
CA ALA A 76 -7.83 9.54 -1.90
C ALA A 76 -8.14 10.57 -0.80
N TYR A 77 -7.53 10.42 0.39
CA TYR A 77 -7.74 11.37 1.48
C TYR A 77 -7.18 12.77 1.18
N ALA A 78 -6.10 12.88 0.41
CA ALA A 78 -5.58 14.18 -0.02
C ALA A 78 -6.56 14.90 -0.95
N ARG A 79 -7.23 14.17 -1.85
CA ARG A 79 -8.32 14.73 -2.67
C ARG A 79 -9.51 15.16 -1.83
N ASP A 80 -9.90 14.36 -0.85
CA ASP A 80 -10.97 14.71 0.10
C ASP A 80 -10.61 15.98 0.90
N ALA A 81 -9.33 16.17 1.23
CA ALA A 81 -8.81 17.37 1.87
C ALA A 81 -8.64 18.58 0.90
N GLY A 82 -9.03 18.43 -0.37
CA GLY A 82 -9.00 19.51 -1.37
C GLY A 82 -7.65 19.73 -2.05
N ILE A 83 -6.76 18.73 -2.04
CA ILE A 83 -5.47 18.76 -2.76
C ILE A 83 -5.63 18.07 -4.12
N GLN A 84 -5.06 18.64 -5.18
CA GLN A 84 -5.00 18.00 -6.50
C GLN A 84 -3.89 16.94 -6.54
N ALA A 85 -4.22 15.76 -6.00
CA ALA A 85 -3.31 14.61 -5.88
C ALA A 85 -3.53 13.55 -6.97
#